data_AF-A0A7C5FCK2-F1
#
_entry.id   AF-A0A7C5FCK2-F1
#
_cell.length_a   1.000
_cell.length_b   1.000
_cell.length_c   1.000
_cell.angle_alpha   90.00
_cell.angle_beta   90.00
_cell.angle_gamma   90.00
#
_symmetry.space_group_name_H-M   'P 1'
#
loop_
_entity.id
_entity.type
_entity.pdbx_description
1 polymer ?
#
loop_
_entity_poly.entity_id
_entity_poly.type
_entity_poly.pdbx_seq_one_letter_code
_entity_poly.pdbx_strand_id
1 'polypeptide(L)'
;MKFIKVILMLIGAIVVAAALYAFATLNIGGIAKLDPKSKDVYSHMAKTLLETGDIAKATVRKVKVAEGIKPDELVESLNSVATEMGIKPVGDLPLSKEVEARTGKKQRYVRVLSFCNPMIAIEMVKFSMAYGAYLPCRIVIMEDDKGAYWLY
;
A
#
# COMPACT_ATOMS: atom_id res chain seq x y z
N MET A 1 7.90 49.86 23.99
CA MET A 1 8.88 49.16 23.13
C MET A 1 9.65 48.02 23.81
N LYS A 2 10.14 48.17 25.06
CA LYS A 2 10.88 47.10 25.75
C LYS A 2 10.03 45.87 26.09
N PHE A 3 8.78 46.07 26.51
CA PHE A 3 7.85 44.99 26.88
C PHE A 3 7.51 44.04 25.71
N ILE A 4 7.23 44.61 24.53
CA ILE A 4 6.96 43.84 23.30
C ILE A 4 8.19 43.02 22.88
N LYS A 5 9.41 43.57 23.03
CA LYS A 5 10.65 42.83 22.74
C LYS A 5 10.85 41.64 23.69
N VAL A 6 10.49 41.77 24.96
CA VAL A 6 10.58 40.67 25.95
C VAL A 6 9.58 39.56 25.63
N ILE A 7 8.34 39.91 25.27
CA ILE A 7 7.33 38.92 24.86
C ILE A 7 7.79 38.15 23.61
N LEU A 8 8.27 38.86 22.59
CA LEU A 8 8.78 38.21 21.37
C LEU A 8 10.01 37.33 21.64
N MET A 9 10.88 37.76 22.56
CA MET A 9 12.06 36.97 22.96
C MET A 9 11.67 35.70 23.74
N LEU A 10 10.65 35.77 24.59
CA LEU A 10 10.11 34.59 25.29
C LEU A 10 9.42 33.62 24.33
N ILE A 11 8.61 34.12 23.40
CA ILE A 11 8.00 33.29 22.35
C ILE A 11 9.09 32.64 21.50
N GLY A 12 10.11 33.40 21.10
CA GLY A 12 11.26 32.87 20.36
C GLY A 12 12.00 31.78 21.14
N ALA A 13 12.26 31.99 22.42
CA ALA A 13 12.90 30.99 23.28
C ALA A 13 12.06 29.72 23.42
N ILE A 14 10.74 29.86 23.56
CA ILE A 14 9.81 28.71 23.64
C ILE A 14 9.76 27.96 22.31
N VAL A 15 9.69 28.65 21.17
CA VAL A 15 9.68 28.02 19.84
C VAL A 15 11.00 27.29 19.58
N VAL A 16 12.15 27.87 19.94
CA VAL A 16 13.46 27.23 19.79
C VAL A 16 13.57 26.01 20.72
N ALA A 17 13.14 26.13 21.97
CA ALA A 17 13.15 25.00 22.91
C ALA A 17 12.23 23.86 22.43
N ALA A 18 11.04 24.17 21.91
CA ALA A 18 10.12 23.19 21.35
C ALA A 18 10.69 22.52 20.09
N ALA A 19 11.34 23.29 19.21
CA ALA A 19 11.98 22.74 18.01
C ALA A 19 13.18 21.83 18.35
N LEU A 20 14.00 22.22 19.32
CA LEU A 20 15.11 21.39 19.81
C LEU A 20 14.63 20.12 20.50
N TYR A 21 13.56 20.21 21.31
CA TYR A 21 12.94 19.06 21.93
C TYR A 21 12.36 18.10 20.88
N ALA A 22 11.60 18.62 19.90
CA ALA A 22 11.09 17.83 18.79
C ALA A 22 12.23 17.16 18.03
N PHE A 23 13.28 17.90 17.67
CA PHE A 23 14.45 17.36 16.97
C PHE A 23 15.19 16.28 17.78
N ALA A 24 15.32 16.44 19.10
CA ALA A 24 15.94 15.46 19.99
C ALA A 24 15.08 14.18 20.16
N THR A 25 13.75 14.30 20.12
CA THR A 25 12.83 13.16 20.19
C THR A 25 12.65 12.45 18.84
N LEU A 26 12.94 13.13 17.72
CA LEU A 26 12.96 12.51 16.41
C LEU A 26 14.21 11.63 16.31
N ASN A 27 14.01 10.31 16.16
CA ASN A 27 15.11 9.38 15.93
C ASN A 27 15.62 9.49 14.49
N ILE A 28 16.37 10.56 14.20
CA ILE A 28 16.94 10.86 12.88
C ILE A 28 17.89 9.75 12.41
N GLY A 29 18.50 9.01 13.34
CA GLY A 29 19.36 7.86 13.04
C GLY A 29 18.61 6.70 12.37
N GLY A 30 17.29 6.59 12.57
CA GLY A 30 16.44 5.62 11.87
C GLY A 30 16.21 5.98 10.40
N ILE A 31 16.13 7.27 10.07
CA ILE A 31 15.92 7.76 8.70
C ILE A 31 17.13 7.43 7.82
N ALA A 32 18.34 7.53 8.37
CA ALA A 32 19.58 7.19 7.66
C ALA A 32 19.71 5.68 7.32
N LYS A 33 18.90 4.81 7.93
CA LYS A 33 18.89 3.36 7.68
C LYS A 33 17.88 2.93 6.62
N LEU A 34 17.07 3.86 6.10
CA LEU A 34 16.07 3.54 5.09
C LEU A 34 16.71 3.35 3.71
N ASP A 35 16.06 2.54 2.88
CA ASP A 35 16.42 2.42 1.47
C ASP A 35 16.37 3.79 0.77
N PRO A 36 17.29 4.11 -0.16
CA PRO A 36 17.30 5.40 -0.86
C PRO A 36 15.96 5.75 -1.54
N LYS A 37 15.20 4.76 -2.03
CA LYS A 37 13.89 4.97 -2.66
C LYS A 37 12.76 5.17 -1.66
N SER A 38 13.00 4.94 -0.37
CA SER A 38 11.98 5.10 0.68
C SER A 38 11.39 6.51 0.71
N LYS A 39 12.21 7.54 0.46
CA LYS A 39 11.76 8.92 0.43
C LYS A 39 10.66 9.12 -0.59
N ASP A 40 10.82 8.60 -1.80
CA ASP A 40 9.84 8.75 -2.87
C ASP A 40 8.55 7.98 -2.55
N VAL A 41 8.69 6.76 -2.03
CA VAL A 41 7.56 5.92 -1.62
C VAL A 41 6.74 6.60 -0.52
N TYR A 42 7.39 7.00 0.58
CA TYR A 42 6.70 7.64 1.71
C TYR A 42 6.14 9.02 1.34
N SER A 43 6.82 9.79 0.49
CA SER A 43 6.31 11.07 0.02
C SER A 43 5.07 10.90 -0.86
N HIS A 44 5.06 9.91 -1.75
CA HIS A 44 3.87 9.57 -2.54
C HIS A 44 2.70 9.14 -1.65
N MET A 45 2.96 8.27 -0.66
CA MET A 45 1.94 7.84 0.30
C MET A 45 1.38 9.03 1.09
N ALA A 46 2.26 9.88 1.65
CA ALA A 46 1.86 11.05 2.42
C ALA A 46 1.05 12.03 1.57
N LYS A 47 1.49 12.32 0.34
CA LYS A 47 0.75 13.18 -0.59
C LYS A 47 -0.64 12.62 -0.88
N THR A 48 -0.74 11.35 -1.23
CA THR A 48 -2.01 10.70 -1.55
C THR A 48 -2.95 10.71 -0.34
N LEU A 49 -2.43 10.45 0.85
CA LEU A 49 -3.20 10.48 2.09
C LEU A 49 -3.72 11.89 2.40
N LEU A 50 -2.88 12.92 2.26
CA LEU A 50 -3.26 14.31 2.49
C LEU A 50 -4.31 14.80 1.48
N GLU A 51 -4.21 14.36 0.23
CA GLU A 51 -5.16 14.75 -0.83
C GLU A 51 -6.50 14.03 -0.74
N THR A 52 -6.50 12.75 -0.34
CA THR A 52 -7.69 11.89 -0.41
C THR A 52 -8.31 11.55 0.95
N GLY A 53 -7.57 11.70 2.04
CA GLY A 53 -7.93 11.21 3.37
C GLY A 53 -7.99 9.68 3.47
N ASP A 54 -7.59 8.95 2.43
CA ASP A 54 -7.77 7.50 2.31
C ASP A 54 -6.43 6.77 2.36
N ILE A 55 -6.15 6.12 3.50
CA ILE A 55 -4.92 5.37 3.71
C ILE A 55 -4.81 4.17 2.77
N ALA A 56 -5.93 3.52 2.42
CA ALA A 56 -5.91 2.37 1.53
C ALA A 56 -5.43 2.80 0.14
N LYS A 57 -5.91 3.93 -0.38
CA LYS A 57 -5.40 4.49 -1.65
C LYS A 57 -3.93 4.86 -1.60
N ALA A 58 -3.45 5.37 -0.47
CA ALA A 58 -2.06 5.76 -0.32
C ALA A 58 -1.10 4.55 -0.34
N THR A 59 -1.54 3.37 0.12
CA THR A 59 -0.68 2.20 0.33
C THR A 59 -0.82 1.11 -0.74
N VAL A 60 -1.65 1.29 -1.76
CA VAL A 60 -1.87 0.29 -2.82
C VAL A 60 -1.57 0.85 -4.20
N ARG A 61 -1.24 -0.03 -5.14
CA ARG A 61 -1.06 0.35 -6.54
C ARG A 61 -2.32 -0.01 -7.31
N LYS A 62 -2.97 0.99 -7.91
CA LYS A 62 -4.16 0.80 -8.76
C LYS A 62 -3.79 0.84 -10.24
N VAL A 63 -4.21 -0.16 -11.02
CA VAL A 63 -3.97 -0.23 -12.47
C VAL A 63 -5.28 -0.53 -13.20
N LYS A 64 -5.61 0.26 -14.23
CA LYS A 64 -6.80 0.02 -15.07
C LYS A 64 -6.51 -1.13 -16.03
N VAL A 65 -7.44 -2.07 -16.15
CA VAL A 65 -7.40 -3.12 -17.18
C VAL A 65 -7.84 -2.53 -18.53
N ALA A 66 -7.25 -3.00 -19.62
CA ALA A 66 -7.63 -2.57 -20.96
C ALA A 66 -9.07 -3.00 -21.29
N GLU A 67 -9.73 -2.22 -22.14
CA GLU A 67 -11.11 -2.48 -22.55
C GLU A 67 -11.23 -3.77 -23.38
N GLY A 68 -12.33 -4.48 -23.21
CA GLY A 68 -12.60 -5.74 -23.92
C GLY A 68 -11.97 -6.99 -23.30
N ILE A 69 -11.07 -6.86 -22.32
CA ILE A 69 -10.49 -8.01 -21.62
C ILE A 69 -11.50 -8.60 -20.62
N LYS A 70 -11.76 -9.90 -20.76
CA LYS A 70 -12.65 -10.62 -19.82
C LYS A 70 -11.90 -10.99 -18.54
N PRO A 71 -12.57 -11.07 -17.38
CA PRO A 71 -11.90 -11.38 -16.12
C PRO A 71 -11.19 -12.74 -16.08
N ASP A 72 -11.75 -13.78 -16.70
CA ASP A 72 -11.11 -15.10 -16.72
C ASP A 72 -9.86 -15.13 -17.59
N GLU A 73 -9.88 -14.43 -18.73
CA GLU A 73 -8.70 -14.23 -19.60
C GLU A 73 -7.60 -13.42 -18.89
N LEU A 74 -8.00 -12.40 -18.11
CA LEU A 74 -7.09 -11.63 -17.28
C LEU A 74 -6.43 -12.51 -16.20
N VAL A 75 -7.19 -13.40 -15.55
CA VAL A 75 -6.66 -14.34 -14.56
C VAL A 75 -5.66 -15.31 -15.21
N GLU A 76 -5.99 -15.85 -16.38
CA GLU A 76 -5.09 -16.73 -17.14
C GLU A 76 -3.79 -16.01 -17.52
N SER A 77 -3.90 -14.79 -18.03
CA SER A 77 -2.75 -13.94 -18.38
C SER A 77 -1.86 -13.67 -17.17
N LEU A 78 -2.45 -13.32 -16.02
CA LEU A 78 -1.70 -13.09 -14.77
C LEU A 78 -0.99 -14.36 -14.29
N ASN A 79 -1.63 -15.52 -14.38
CA ASN A 79 -1.03 -16.80 -14.02
C ASN A 79 0.12 -17.19 -14.96
N SER A 80 -0.03 -16.93 -16.27
CA SER A 80 1.00 -17.17 -17.27
C SER A 80 2.24 -16.30 -17.00
N VAL A 81 2.06 -14.98 -16.86
CA VAL A 81 3.16 -14.05 -16.54
C VAL A 81 3.83 -14.41 -15.20
N ALA A 82 3.04 -14.74 -14.18
CA ALA A 82 3.60 -15.16 -12.89
C ALA A 82 4.50 -16.40 -13.06
N THR A 83 4.04 -17.40 -13.82
CA THR A 83 4.80 -18.63 -14.07
C THR A 83 6.10 -18.35 -14.83
N GLU A 84 6.07 -17.49 -15.85
CA GLU A 84 7.27 -17.06 -16.61
C GLU A 84 8.30 -16.36 -15.70
N MET A 85 7.82 -15.61 -14.71
CA MET A 85 8.67 -14.92 -13.72
C MET A 85 9.14 -15.84 -12.58
N GLY A 86 8.80 -17.14 -12.59
CA GLY A 86 9.11 -18.07 -11.50
C GLY A 86 8.32 -17.79 -10.21
N ILE A 87 7.17 -17.14 -10.34
CA ILE A 87 6.23 -16.85 -9.24
C ILE A 87 5.09 -17.86 -9.32
N LYS A 88 4.80 -18.54 -8.21
CA LYS A 88 3.78 -19.60 -8.15
C LYS A 88 2.41 -19.04 -7.79
N PRO A 89 1.32 -19.42 -8.49
CA PRO A 89 -0.04 -19.23 -8.00
C PRO A 89 -0.28 -20.11 -6.75
N VAL A 90 -0.68 -19.48 -5.64
CA VAL A 90 -0.88 -20.17 -4.35
C VAL A 90 -2.29 -20.03 -3.80
N GLY A 91 -3.14 -19.22 -4.43
CA GLY A 91 -4.55 -19.11 -4.05
C GLY A 91 -5.37 -18.33 -5.07
N ASP A 92 -6.63 -18.71 -5.19
CA ASP A 92 -7.61 -18.05 -6.05
C ASP A 92 -8.97 -18.09 -5.34
N LEU A 93 -9.50 -16.92 -5.02
CA LEU A 93 -10.78 -16.74 -4.35
C LEU A 93 -11.70 -15.87 -5.22
N PRO A 94 -12.69 -16.46 -5.91
CA PRO A 94 -13.75 -15.70 -6.60
C PRO A 94 -14.75 -15.12 -5.58
N LEU A 95 -14.30 -14.14 -4.81
CA LEU A 95 -14.99 -13.58 -3.63
C LEU A 95 -16.44 -13.17 -3.91
N SER A 96 -16.66 -12.47 -5.02
CA SER A 96 -18.01 -12.04 -5.45
C SER A 96 -18.98 -13.21 -5.64
N LYS A 97 -18.54 -14.30 -6.29
CA LYS A 97 -19.34 -15.52 -6.47
C LYS A 97 -19.59 -16.23 -5.14
N GLU A 98 -18.60 -16.27 -4.26
CA GLU A 98 -18.73 -16.88 -2.94
C GLU A 98 -19.76 -16.15 -2.07
N VAL A 99 -19.74 -14.82 -2.08
CA VAL A 99 -20.73 -14.00 -1.35
C VAL A 99 -22.12 -14.15 -1.98
N GLU A 100 -22.23 -14.17 -3.30
CA GLU A 100 -23.51 -14.40 -3.99
C GLU A 100 -24.10 -15.77 -3.65
N ALA A 101 -23.30 -16.83 -3.67
CA ALA A 101 -23.72 -18.18 -3.31
C ALA A 101 -24.25 -18.28 -1.87
N ARG A 102 -23.67 -17.51 -0.93
CA ARG A 102 -24.07 -17.51 0.48
C ARG A 102 -25.28 -16.63 0.79
N THR A 103 -25.46 -15.54 0.04
CA THR A 103 -26.46 -14.51 0.35
C THR A 103 -27.64 -14.50 -0.62
N GLY A 104 -27.52 -15.15 -1.78
CA GLY A 104 -28.45 -15.06 -2.90
C GLY A 104 -28.47 -13.69 -3.59
N LYS A 105 -27.58 -12.76 -3.18
CA LYS A 105 -27.53 -11.39 -3.73
C LYS A 105 -26.36 -11.27 -4.70
N LYS A 106 -26.66 -10.87 -5.93
CA LYS A 106 -25.65 -10.59 -6.95
C LYS A 106 -24.64 -9.56 -6.45
N GLN A 107 -23.36 -9.87 -6.60
CA GLN A 107 -22.27 -8.97 -6.24
C GLN A 107 -21.60 -8.41 -7.48
N ARG A 108 -20.98 -7.24 -7.34
CA ARG A 108 -20.04 -6.74 -8.33
C ARG A 108 -18.82 -7.66 -8.40
N TYR A 109 -18.20 -7.80 -9.58
CA TYR A 109 -17.06 -8.71 -9.73
C TYR A 109 -15.89 -8.32 -8.82
N VAL A 110 -15.52 -9.26 -7.95
CA VAL A 110 -14.33 -9.22 -7.11
C VAL A 110 -13.71 -10.62 -7.06
N ARG A 111 -12.41 -10.70 -7.34
CA ARG A 111 -11.62 -11.94 -7.25
C ARG A 111 -10.25 -11.63 -6.67
N VAL A 112 -9.84 -12.41 -5.68
CA VAL A 112 -8.55 -12.27 -5.01
C VAL A 112 -7.63 -13.37 -5.50
N LEU A 113 -6.51 -12.99 -6.10
CA LEU A 113 -5.46 -13.89 -6.54
C LEU A 113 -4.25 -13.76 -5.61
N SER A 114 -3.64 -14.88 -5.28
CA SER A 114 -2.47 -14.95 -4.40
C SER A 114 -1.31 -15.63 -5.10
N PHE A 115 -0.15 -14.99 -5.06
CA PHE A 115 1.07 -15.39 -5.75
C PHE A 115 2.26 -15.36 -4.79
N CYS A 116 3.19 -16.29 -4.94
CA CYS A 116 4.36 -16.35 -4.08
C CYS A 116 5.60 -16.84 -4.82
N ASN A 117 6.73 -16.15 -4.61
CA ASN A 117 8.05 -16.71 -4.83
C ASN A 117 8.60 -17.16 -3.46
N PRO A 118 8.71 -18.47 -3.19
CA PRO A 118 9.10 -18.98 -1.88
C PRO A 118 10.53 -18.58 -1.48
N MET A 119 11.44 -18.37 -2.44
CA MET A 119 12.82 -17.96 -2.17
C MET A 119 12.88 -16.52 -1.67
N ILE A 120 12.10 -15.61 -2.27
CA ILE A 120 11.98 -14.23 -1.80
C ILE A 120 11.25 -14.20 -0.45
N ALA A 121 10.17 -14.97 -0.32
CA ALA A 121 9.38 -15.00 0.91
C ALA A 121 10.21 -15.41 2.14
N ILE A 122 11.06 -16.44 2.03
CA ILE A 122 11.91 -16.85 3.16
C ILE A 122 12.99 -15.82 3.47
N GLU A 123 13.52 -15.11 2.46
CA GLU A 123 14.48 -14.02 2.67
C GLU A 123 13.84 -12.84 3.43
N MET A 124 12.61 -12.46 3.05
CA MET A 124 11.84 -11.43 3.76
C MET A 124 11.61 -11.80 5.23
N VAL A 125 11.14 -13.02 5.50
CA VAL A 125 10.89 -13.49 6.88
C VAL A 125 12.17 -13.56 7.71
N LYS A 126 13.30 -13.95 7.11
CA LYS A 126 14.62 -13.93 7.78
C LYS A 126 15.06 -12.51 8.15
N PHE A 127 14.78 -11.52 7.31
CA PHE A 127 15.05 -10.13 7.63
C PHE A 127 14.15 -9.63 8.77
N SER A 128 12.86 -9.97 8.73
CA SER A 128 11.92 -9.67 9.82
C SER A 128 10.71 -10.59 9.77
N MET A 129 10.38 -11.23 10.89
CA MET A 129 9.19 -12.07 11.01
C MET A 129 7.89 -11.32 10.71
N ALA A 130 7.88 -9.99 10.89
CA ALA A 130 6.72 -9.15 10.59
C ALA A 130 6.31 -9.21 9.10
N TYR A 131 7.24 -9.54 8.20
CA TYR A 131 6.92 -9.72 6.79
C TYR A 131 5.96 -10.88 6.52
N GLY A 132 5.82 -11.84 7.44
CA GLY A 132 4.81 -12.89 7.35
C GLY A 132 3.37 -12.36 7.20
N ALA A 133 3.07 -11.18 7.72
CA ALA A 133 1.74 -10.54 7.57
C ALA A 133 1.46 -10.03 6.15
N TYR A 134 2.49 -9.91 5.31
CA TYR A 134 2.39 -9.39 3.93
C TYR A 134 2.50 -10.49 2.88
N LEU A 135 2.68 -11.74 3.30
CA LEU A 135 2.72 -12.91 2.42
C LEU A 135 1.33 -13.57 2.36
N PRO A 136 0.93 -14.12 1.20
CA PRO A 136 1.56 -14.02 -0.13
C PRO A 136 1.27 -12.67 -0.81
N CYS A 137 1.94 -12.42 -1.94
CA CYS A 137 1.61 -11.27 -2.79
C CYS A 137 0.18 -11.40 -3.32
N ARG A 138 -0.64 -10.38 -3.15
CA ARG A 138 -2.05 -10.40 -3.57
C ARG A 138 -2.28 -9.44 -4.72
N ILE A 139 -3.09 -9.88 -5.67
CA ILE A 139 -3.69 -9.03 -6.71
C ILE A 139 -5.20 -9.19 -6.61
N VAL A 140 -5.92 -8.08 -6.45
CA VAL A 140 -7.38 -8.09 -6.42
C VAL A 140 -7.92 -7.49 -7.71
N ILE A 141 -8.70 -8.28 -8.43
CA ILE A 141 -9.44 -7.81 -9.60
C ILE A 141 -10.79 -7.31 -9.12
N MET A 142 -11.10 -6.03 -9.39
CA MET A 142 -12.37 -5.41 -9.01
C MET A 142 -12.98 -4.67 -10.20
N GLU A 143 -14.28 -4.82 -10.37
CA GLU A 143 -15.07 -3.98 -11.27
C GLU A 143 -15.48 -2.68 -10.56
N ASP A 144 -15.50 -1.56 -11.29
CA ASP A 144 -16.01 -0.28 -10.78
C ASP A 144 -17.48 -0.03 -11.13
N ASP A 145 -18.04 1.12 -10.74
CA ASP A 145 -19.44 1.46 -11.02
C ASP A 145 -19.74 1.63 -12.52
N LYS A 146 -18.71 1.76 -13.36
CA LYS A 146 -18.80 1.97 -14.81
C LYS A 146 -18.57 0.68 -15.60
N GLY A 147 -18.37 -0.45 -14.91
CA GLY A 147 -18.09 -1.75 -15.52
C GLY A 147 -16.64 -1.96 -15.96
N ALA A 148 -15.71 -1.06 -15.60
CA ALA A 148 -14.30 -1.23 -15.91
C ALA A 148 -13.61 -2.07 -14.83
N TYR A 149 -12.68 -2.94 -15.24
CA TYR A 149 -11.88 -3.73 -14.31
C TYR A 149 -10.59 -3.02 -13.90
N TRP A 150 -10.20 -3.25 -12.65
CA TRP A 150 -9.02 -2.68 -12.02
C TRP A 150 -8.25 -3.76 -11.28
N LEU A 151 -6.93 -3.65 -11.30
CA LEU A 151 -6.02 -4.42 -10.48
C LEU A 151 -5.58 -3.55 -9.30
N TYR A 152 -5.60 -4.15 -8.12
CA TYR A 152 -5.05 -3.60 -6.87
C TYR A 152 -4.03 -4.56 -6.28
#